data_AF-A0A7X9EC07-F1
#
_entry.id   AF-A0A7X9EC07-F1
#
_cell.length_a   1.000
_cell.length_b   1.000
_cell.length_c   1.000
_cell.angle_alpha   90.00
_cell.angle_beta   90.00
_cell.angle_gamma   90.00
#
_symmetry.space_group_name_H-M   'P 1'
#
loop_
_entity.id
_entity.type
_entity.pdbx_description
1 polymer ?
#
loop_
_entity_poly.entity_id
_entity_poly.type
_entity_poly.pdbx_seq_one_letter_code
_entity_poly.pdbx_strand_id
1 'polypeptide(L)'
;MSGSISDNDNKSCNNLWQILFRSLLSVIALVPLLIFISVKFNNYLDLYHTVLELIFIFIALFAFFFIWLNYEKISSCYRMLGYGCLMIALFDLLHTFYFLGIDSPYSIYIDYSIRFWIISRFTQVIVLLIYVRQLKISEKEAIRISKHEKS
;
A
#
# COMPACT_ATOMS: atom_id res chain seq x y z
N MET A 1 4.03 8.12 -43.20
CA MET A 1 4.40 7.29 -42.02
C MET A 1 3.80 7.93 -40.77
N SER A 2 2.57 7.58 -40.39
CA SER A 2 1.84 8.21 -39.27
C SER A 2 0.91 7.23 -38.53
N GLY A 3 1.14 5.91 -38.67
CA GLY A 3 0.22 4.88 -38.19
C GLY A 3 0.63 4.16 -36.89
N SER A 4 1.84 4.35 -36.38
CA SER A 4 2.38 3.48 -35.31
C SER A 4 2.28 4.04 -33.88
N ILE A 5 1.96 5.32 -33.71
CA ILE A 5 1.89 5.96 -32.38
C ILE A 5 0.51 5.73 -31.74
N SER A 6 -0.57 5.76 -32.53
CA SER A 6 -1.95 5.57 -32.08
C SER A 6 -2.21 4.18 -31.47
N ASP A 7 -1.66 3.12 -32.06
CA ASP A 7 -1.98 1.74 -31.65
C ASP A 7 -1.31 1.32 -30.33
N ASN A 8 -0.14 1.90 -30.02
CA ASN A 8 0.59 1.56 -28.79
C ASN A 8 -0.04 2.20 -27.54
N ASP A 9 -0.55 3.43 -27.66
CA ASP A 9 -1.23 4.12 -26.56
C ASP A 9 -2.56 3.44 -26.21
N ASN A 10 -3.31 2.99 -27.23
CA ASN A 10 -4.58 2.28 -27.04
C ASN A 10 -4.39 0.91 -26.37
N LYS A 11 -3.32 0.19 -26.73
CA LYS A 11 -2.99 -1.12 -26.16
C LYS A 11 -2.52 -1.03 -24.70
N SER A 12 -1.76 0.01 -24.36
CA SER A 12 -1.31 0.28 -22.98
C SER A 12 -2.48 0.62 -22.05
N CYS A 13 -3.43 1.46 -22.52
CA CYS A 13 -4.61 1.86 -21.76
C CYS A 13 -5.53 0.66 -21.44
N ASN A 14 -5.75 -0.23 -22.41
CA ASN A 14 -6.56 -1.42 -22.23
C ASN A 14 -5.95 -2.40 -21.21
N ASN A 15 -4.62 -2.53 -21.18
CA ASN A 15 -3.93 -3.41 -20.23
C ASN A 15 -3.96 -2.85 -18.80
N LEU A 16 -3.77 -1.54 -18.62
CA LEU A 16 -3.89 -0.88 -17.31
C LEU A 16 -5.31 -0.99 -16.76
N TRP A 17 -6.32 -0.74 -17.59
CA TRP A 17 -7.72 -0.83 -17.18
C TRP A 17 -8.10 -2.27 -16.79
N GLN A 18 -7.60 -3.27 -17.51
CA GLN A 18 -7.78 -4.68 -17.15
C GLN A 18 -7.12 -5.03 -15.81
N ILE A 19 -5.91 -4.55 -15.54
CA ILE A 19 -5.22 -4.78 -14.25
C ILE A 19 -6.01 -4.12 -13.11
N LEU A 20 -6.47 -2.88 -13.30
CA LEU A 20 -7.26 -2.15 -12.32
C LEU A 20 -8.59 -2.85 -12.07
N PHE A 21 -9.32 -3.26 -13.11
CA PHE A 21 -10.58 -3.97 -12.98
C PHE A 21 -10.43 -5.32 -12.29
N ARG A 22 -9.37 -6.07 -12.61
CA ARG A 22 -9.07 -7.37 -11.96
C ARG A 22 -8.73 -7.19 -10.48
N SER A 23 -7.96 -6.17 -10.13
CA SER A 23 -7.67 -5.84 -8.73
C SER A 23 -8.93 -5.36 -7.97
N LEU A 24 -9.76 -4.55 -8.61
CA LEU A 24 -11.02 -4.05 -8.04
C LEU A 24 -12.02 -5.18 -7.80
N LEU A 25 -12.14 -6.12 -8.73
CA LEU A 25 -13.01 -7.29 -8.60
C LEU A 25 -12.58 -8.18 -7.43
N SER A 26 -11.28 -8.30 -7.22
CA SER A 26 -10.71 -9.05 -6.08
C SER A 26 -11.09 -8.39 -4.74
N VAL A 27 -11.02 -7.06 -4.66
CA VAL A 27 -11.42 -6.29 -3.48
C VAL A 27 -12.93 -6.40 -3.24
N ILE A 28 -13.74 -6.25 -4.29
CA ILE A 28 -15.21 -6.36 -4.20
C ILE A 28 -15.64 -7.75 -3.71
N ALA A 29 -14.95 -8.82 -4.10
CA ALA A 29 -15.26 -10.18 -3.64
C ALA A 29 -14.90 -10.42 -2.16
N LEU A 30 -13.87 -9.73 -1.64
CA LEU A 30 -13.41 -9.88 -0.26
C LEU A 30 -14.31 -9.16 0.75
N VAL A 31 -14.89 -8.02 0.38
CA VAL A 31 -15.72 -7.20 1.29
C VAL A 31 -16.95 -7.95 1.83
N PRO A 32 -17.77 -8.64 1.01
CA PRO A 32 -18.92 -9.42 1.48
C PRO A 32 -18.51 -10.57 2.40
N LEU A 33 -17.36 -11.20 2.14
CA LEU A 33 -16.83 -12.27 2.97
C LEU A 33 -16.45 -11.76 4.37
N LEU A 34 -15.80 -10.59 4.44
CA LEU A 34 -15.51 -9.94 5.72
C LEU A 34 -16.78 -9.57 6.49
N ILE A 35 -17.78 -8.99 5.81
CA ILE A 35 -19.06 -8.63 6.44
C ILE A 35 -19.77 -9.88 6.99
N PHE A 36 -19.78 -10.97 6.23
CA PHE A 36 -20.37 -12.23 6.66
C PHE A 36 -19.69 -12.81 7.90
N ILE A 37 -18.35 -12.74 7.96
CA ILE A 37 -17.57 -13.16 9.14
C ILE A 37 -17.91 -12.25 10.33
N SER A 38 -17.94 -10.93 10.15
CA SER A 38 -18.23 -9.98 11.24
C SER A 38 -19.62 -10.18 11.85
N VAL A 39 -20.64 -10.42 11.03
CA VAL A 39 -22.02 -10.67 11.51
C VAL A 39 -22.09 -11.97 12.32
N LYS A 40 -21.35 -13.01 11.90
CA LYS A 40 -21.39 -14.33 12.55
C LYS A 40 -20.52 -14.40 13.81
N PHE A 41 -19.42 -13.64 13.87
CA PHE A 41 -18.43 -13.65 14.95
C PHE A 41 -18.42 -12.36 15.76
N ASN A 42 -19.56 -11.72 15.93
CA ASN A 42 -19.68 -10.43 16.63
C ASN A 42 -19.08 -10.45 18.05
N ASN A 43 -19.14 -11.59 18.74
CA ASN A 43 -18.58 -11.76 20.09
C ASN A 43 -17.04 -11.78 20.14
N TYR A 44 -16.36 -11.92 19.00
CA TYR A 44 -14.91 -12.01 18.87
C TYR A 44 -14.34 -10.96 17.93
N LEU A 45 -15.09 -9.89 17.67
CA LEU A 45 -14.73 -8.84 16.72
C LEU A 45 -13.36 -8.22 17.06
N ASP A 46 -13.12 -7.94 18.34
CA ASP A 46 -11.87 -7.32 18.79
C ASP A 46 -10.64 -8.21 18.54
N LEU A 47 -10.79 -9.53 18.75
CA LEU A 47 -9.74 -10.51 18.48
C LEU A 47 -9.46 -10.62 16.97
N TYR A 48 -10.51 -10.72 16.16
CA TYR A 48 -10.36 -10.81 14.71
C TYR A 48 -9.73 -9.54 14.12
N HIS A 49 -10.19 -8.37 14.55
CA HIS A 49 -9.61 -7.07 14.17
C HIS A 49 -8.13 -7.01 14.49
N THR A 50 -7.77 -7.33 15.73
CA THR A 50 -6.38 -7.34 16.20
C THR A 50 -5.51 -8.31 15.39
N VAL A 51 -5.98 -9.54 15.15
CA VAL A 51 -5.22 -10.52 14.36
C VAL A 51 -4.98 -10.04 12.92
N LEU A 52 -6.00 -9.47 12.27
CA LEU A 52 -5.84 -8.93 10.92
C LEU A 52 -4.85 -7.77 10.88
N GLU A 53 -4.93 -6.84 11.83
CA GLU A 53 -3.99 -5.72 11.91
C GLU A 53 -2.56 -6.21 12.16
N LEU A 54 -2.34 -7.19 13.05
CA LEU A 54 -1.00 -7.79 13.24
C LEU A 54 -0.45 -8.46 11.98
N ILE A 55 -1.29 -9.17 11.22
CA ILE A 55 -0.87 -9.75 9.93
C ILE A 55 -0.45 -8.64 8.97
N PHE A 56 -1.21 -7.54 8.90
CA PHE A 56 -0.89 -6.41 8.04
C PHE A 56 0.43 -5.73 8.45
N ILE A 57 0.61 -5.46 9.73
CA ILE A 57 1.86 -4.91 10.30
C ILE A 57 3.03 -5.84 9.98
N PHE A 58 2.87 -7.15 10.15
CA PHE A 58 3.91 -8.13 9.84
C PHE A 58 4.31 -8.10 8.36
N ILE A 59 3.34 -8.06 7.44
CA ILE A 59 3.61 -7.96 5.99
C ILE A 59 4.35 -6.65 5.67
N ALA A 60 3.94 -5.52 6.26
CA ALA A 60 4.58 -4.23 6.05
C ALA A 60 6.03 -4.19 6.57
N LEU A 61 6.28 -4.74 7.76
CA LEU A 61 7.63 -4.89 8.31
C LEU A 61 8.48 -5.83 7.47
N PHE A 62 7.91 -6.95 7.02
CA PHE A 62 8.62 -7.90 6.15
C PHE A 62 9.05 -7.23 4.84
N ALA A 63 8.16 -6.45 4.21
CA ALA A 63 8.49 -5.68 3.02
C ALA A 63 9.61 -4.66 3.27
N PHE A 64 9.57 -3.95 4.40
CA PHE A 64 10.65 -3.05 4.82
C PHE A 64 11.98 -3.80 4.98
N PHE A 65 12.01 -4.89 5.75
CA PHE A 65 13.23 -5.66 5.98
C PHE A 65 13.78 -6.27 4.69
N PHE A 66 12.92 -6.75 3.80
CA PHE A 66 13.34 -7.26 2.49
C PHE A 66 14.08 -6.20 1.67
N ILE A 67 13.55 -4.96 1.64
CA ILE A 67 14.17 -3.83 0.95
C ILE A 67 15.46 -3.40 1.67
N TRP A 68 15.44 -3.35 3.00
CA TRP A 68 16.58 -2.96 3.82
C TRP A 68 17.77 -3.92 3.67
N LEU A 69 17.52 -5.23 3.68
CA LEU A 69 18.57 -6.24 3.48
C LEU A 69 19.20 -6.18 2.09
N ASN A 70 18.47 -5.66 1.09
CA ASN A 70 18.93 -5.51 -0.28
C ASN A 70 19.23 -4.04 -0.63
N TYR A 71 19.46 -3.19 0.38
CA TYR A 71 19.54 -1.74 0.22
C TYR A 71 20.49 -1.31 -0.90
N GLU A 72 21.70 -1.87 -0.96
CA GLU A 72 22.70 -1.51 -1.95
C GLU A 72 22.32 -1.91 -3.39
N LYS A 73 21.59 -3.01 -3.55
CA LYS A 73 21.25 -3.61 -4.86
C LYS A 73 19.97 -3.03 -5.46
N ILE A 74 19.12 -2.43 -4.63
CA ILE A 74 17.80 -1.96 -5.01
C ILE A 74 17.85 -0.46 -5.39
N SER A 75 17.05 -0.06 -6.38
CA SER A 75 16.98 1.34 -6.83
C SER A 75 16.40 2.27 -5.76
N SER A 76 16.75 3.56 -5.82
CA SER A 76 16.30 4.57 -4.86
C SER A 76 14.78 4.63 -4.70
N CYS A 77 14.02 4.36 -5.77
CA CYS A 77 12.55 4.35 -5.75
C CYS A 77 11.98 3.31 -4.79
N TYR A 78 12.50 2.09 -4.84
CA TYR A 78 12.06 1.00 -3.97
C TYR A 78 12.56 1.19 -2.54
N ARG A 79 13.73 1.82 -2.32
CA ARG A 79 14.20 2.18 -0.96
C ARG A 79 13.20 3.11 -0.27
N MET A 80 12.70 4.10 -1.00
CA MET A 80 11.67 5.00 -0.49
C MET A 80 10.38 4.25 -0.11
N LEU A 81 9.96 3.29 -0.94
CA LEU A 81 8.81 2.44 -0.65
C LEU A 81 8.99 1.67 0.66
N GLY A 82 10.19 1.14 0.91
CA GLY A 82 10.53 0.45 2.17
C GLY A 82 10.35 1.34 3.40
N TYR A 83 10.89 2.56 3.39
CA TYR A 83 10.67 3.51 4.49
C TYR A 83 9.19 3.86 4.68
N GLY A 84 8.44 3.96 3.58
CA GLY A 84 7.00 4.13 3.64
C GLY A 84 6.29 2.97 4.33
N CYS A 85 6.66 1.72 3.99
CA CYS A 85 6.13 0.52 4.65
C CYS A 85 6.45 0.50 6.16
N LEU A 86 7.64 0.95 6.57
CA LEU A 86 7.97 1.07 7.99
C LEU A 86 7.06 2.07 8.72
N MET A 87 6.84 3.25 8.15
CA MET A 87 5.96 4.27 8.75
C MET A 87 4.51 3.78 8.87
N ILE A 88 4.00 3.12 7.83
CA ILE A 88 2.66 2.51 7.85
C ILE A 88 2.56 1.47 8.98
N ALA A 89 3.54 0.56 9.07
CA ALA A 89 3.58 -0.46 10.12
C ALA A 89 3.59 0.15 11.53
N LEU A 90 4.34 1.24 11.74
CA LEU A 90 4.39 1.93 13.03
C LEU A 90 3.04 2.56 13.39
N PHE A 91 2.36 3.22 12.44
CA PHE A 91 1.05 3.82 12.70
C PHE A 91 -0.04 2.76 12.93
N ASP A 92 -0.02 1.66 12.20
CA ASP A 92 -0.97 0.55 12.42
C ASP A 92 -0.71 -0.17 13.75
N LEU A 93 0.56 -0.28 14.17
CA LEU A 93 0.91 -0.78 15.50
C LEU A 93 0.35 0.12 16.59
N LEU A 94 0.49 1.44 16.45
CA LEU A 94 -0.09 2.41 17.39
C LEU A 94 -1.62 2.32 17.39
N HIS A 95 -2.25 2.29 16.21
CA HIS A 95 -3.70 2.09 16.08
C HIS A 95 -4.18 0.86 16.86
N THR A 96 -3.51 -0.28 16.66
CA THR A 96 -3.83 -1.56 17.31
C THR A 96 -3.62 -1.49 18.82
N PHE A 97 -2.51 -0.87 19.26
CA PHE A 97 -2.20 -0.70 20.68
C PHE A 97 -3.27 0.14 21.40
N TYR A 98 -3.69 1.26 20.80
CA TYR A 98 -4.75 2.11 21.37
C TYR A 98 -6.14 1.46 21.24
N PHE A 99 -6.36 0.60 20.24
CA PHE A 99 -7.61 -0.15 20.08
C PHE A 99 -7.83 -1.18 21.21
N LEU A 100 -6.76 -1.88 21.63
CA LEU A 100 -6.83 -2.89 22.70
C LEU A 100 -7.05 -2.28 24.10
N GLY A 101 -6.85 -0.98 24.28
CA GLY A 101 -7.19 -0.28 25.53
C GLY A 101 -6.42 -0.75 26.77
N ILE A 102 -5.16 -1.18 26.62
CA ILE A 102 -4.42 -1.97 27.62
C ILE A 102 -4.18 -1.27 28.98
N ASP A 103 -4.53 0.00 29.23
CA ASP A 103 -4.18 0.62 30.54
C ASP A 103 -4.96 1.89 31.02
N SER A 104 -6.18 2.24 30.55
CA SER A 104 -6.76 3.57 30.88
C SER A 104 -8.25 3.77 30.51
N PRO A 105 -8.96 4.81 31.02
CA PRO A 105 -10.35 5.14 30.65
C PRO A 105 -10.67 5.09 29.15
N TYR A 106 -11.65 4.25 28.82
CA TYR A 106 -12.09 3.83 27.48
C TYR A 106 -12.33 4.94 26.44
N SER A 107 -12.75 6.15 26.85
CA SER A 107 -13.22 7.18 25.90
C SER A 107 -12.10 7.92 25.14
N ILE A 108 -10.94 8.08 25.75
CA ILE A 108 -9.81 8.85 25.18
C ILE A 108 -9.06 8.00 24.13
N TYR A 109 -9.05 6.68 24.29
CA TYR A 109 -8.26 5.75 23.48
C TYR A 109 -8.87 5.47 22.10
N ILE A 110 -10.21 5.46 22.01
CA ILE A 110 -10.91 5.29 20.73
C ILE A 110 -10.57 6.46 19.79
N ASP A 111 -10.50 7.68 20.31
CA ASP A 111 -10.12 8.86 19.52
C ASP A 111 -8.67 8.74 18.99
N TYR A 112 -7.72 8.34 19.83
CA TYR A 112 -6.34 8.10 19.39
C TYR A 112 -6.22 6.96 18.38
N SER A 113 -6.90 5.84 18.63
CA SER A 113 -6.90 4.69 17.72
C SER A 113 -7.40 5.09 16.32
N ILE A 114 -8.50 5.84 16.24
CA ILE A 114 -9.05 6.34 14.97
C ILE A 114 -8.07 7.32 14.30
N ARG A 115 -7.45 8.23 15.06
CA ARG A 115 -6.47 9.18 14.52
C ARG A 115 -5.27 8.46 13.91
N PHE A 116 -4.71 7.45 14.58
CA PHE A 116 -3.59 6.67 14.04
C PHE A 116 -3.99 5.87 12.80
N TRP A 117 -5.19 5.30 12.77
CA TRP A 117 -5.72 4.62 11.59
C TRP A 117 -5.80 5.57 10.38
N ILE A 118 -6.34 6.78 10.59
CA ILE A 118 -6.43 7.80 9.53
C ILE A 118 -5.03 8.19 9.05
N ILE A 119 -4.09 8.48 9.97
CA ILE A 119 -2.71 8.85 9.63
C ILE A 119 -2.01 7.74 8.85
N SER A 120 -2.21 6.48 9.21
CA SER A 120 -1.66 5.32 8.47
C SER A 120 -2.15 5.30 7.02
N ARG A 121 -3.46 5.45 6.80
CA ARG A 121 -4.04 5.48 5.44
C ARG A 121 -3.57 6.66 4.61
N PHE A 122 -3.48 7.85 5.19
CA PHE A 122 -2.89 9.00 4.51
C PHE A 122 -1.42 8.77 4.16
N THR A 123 -0.65 8.19 5.07
CA THR A 123 0.76 7.81 4.82
C THR A 123 0.86 6.84 3.66
N GLN A 124 0.01 5.81 3.61
CA GLN A 124 -0.03 4.85 2.50
C GLN A 124 -0.28 5.52 1.15
N VAL A 125 -1.23 6.45 1.08
CA VAL A 125 -1.55 7.19 -0.15
C VAL A 125 -0.38 8.10 -0.56
N ILE A 126 0.23 8.81 0.39
CA ILE A 126 1.36 9.71 0.12
C ILE A 126 2.57 8.91 -0.41
N VAL A 127 2.91 7.81 0.26
CA VAL A 127 4.02 6.93 -0.15
C VAL A 127 3.79 6.41 -1.56
N LEU A 128 2.58 5.90 -1.85
CA LEU A 128 2.24 5.37 -3.16
C LEU A 128 2.30 6.46 -4.24
N LEU A 129 1.80 7.66 -3.95
CA LEU A 129 1.83 8.79 -4.86
C LEU A 129 3.27 9.17 -5.22
N ILE A 130 4.15 9.28 -4.22
CA ILE A 130 5.55 9.64 -4.47
C ILE A 130 6.27 8.52 -5.23
N TYR A 131 6.02 7.25 -4.87
CA TYR A 131 6.58 6.10 -5.59
C TYR A 131 6.20 6.09 -7.07
N VAL A 132 4.92 6.29 -7.40
CA VAL A 132 4.44 6.39 -8.79
C VAL A 132 5.10 7.56 -9.53
N ARG A 133 5.31 8.70 -8.86
CA ARG A 133 5.99 9.85 -9.46
C ARG A 133 7.46 9.54 -9.76
N GLN A 134 8.17 8.89 -8.84
CA GLN A 134 9.57 8.53 -9.03
C GLN A 134 9.76 7.48 -10.14
N LEU A 135 8.86 6.49 -10.24
CA LEU A 135 8.86 5.53 -11.34
C LEU A 135 8.74 6.22 -12.71
N LYS A 136 7.80 7.17 -12.85
CA LYS A 136 7.63 7.93 -14.10
C LYS A 136 8.85 8.77 -14.47
N ILE A 137 9.59 9.28 -13.48
CA ILE A 137 10.82 10.03 -13.72
C ILE A 137 11.91 9.08 -14.22
N SER A 138 12.10 7.95 -13.53
CA SER A 138 13.09 6.94 -13.91
C SER A 138 12.86 6.37 -15.31
N GLU A 139 11.61 6.15 -15.72
CA GLU A 139 11.26 5.69 -17.06
C GLU A 139 11.61 6.72 -18.14
N LYS A 140 11.29 8.00 -17.89
CA LYS A 140 11.60 9.09 -18.83
C LYS A 140 13.10 9.26 -19.04
N GLU A 141 13.90 9.07 -17.99
CA GLU A 141 15.37 9.15 -18.07
C GLU A 141 15.94 7.99 -18.91
N ALA A 142 15.46 6.76 -18.69
CA ALA A 142 15.88 5.60 -19.48
C ALA A 142 15.59 5.77 -20.98
N ILE A 143 14.41 6.31 -21.32
CA ILE A 143 14.05 6.58 -22.72
C ILE A 143 14.99 7.63 -23.35
N ARG A 144 15.34 8.71 -22.62
CA ARG A 144 16.25 9.75 -23.13
C ARG A 144 17.64 9.20 -23.43
N ILE A 145 18.19 8.36 -22.55
CA ILE A 145 19.52 7.76 -22.72
C ILE A 145 19.55 6.89 -23.98
N SER A 146 18.55 6.02 -24.17
CA SER A 146 18.47 5.15 -25.35
C SER A 146 18.33 5.89 -26.69
N LYS A 147 17.83 7.14 -26.66
CA LYS A 147 17.73 7.99 -27.85
C LYS A 147 19.06 8.65 -28.21
N HIS A 148 19.88 9.00 -27.22
CA HIS A 148 21.20 9.57 -27.44
C HIS A 148 22.23 8.54 -27.93
N GLU A 149 22.14 7.28 -27.52
CA GLU A 149 23.04 6.22 -28.03
C GLU A 149 22.78 5.83 -29.50
N LYS A 150 21.63 6.19 -30.05
CA LYS A 150 21.23 5.88 -31.43
C LYS A 150 21.42 7.04 -32.42
N SER A 151 21.86 8.20 -31.96
CA SER A 151 22.14 9.39 -32.78
C SER A 151 23.64 9.58 -32.97
#